data_AF-A0A485LA72-F1
#
_entry.id   AF-A0A485LA72-F1
#
_cell.length_a   1.000
_cell.length_b   1.000
_cell.length_c   1.000
_cell.angle_alpha   90.00
_cell.angle_beta   90.00
_cell.angle_gamma   90.00
#
_symmetry.space_group_name_H-M   'P 1'
#
loop_
_entity.id
_entity.type
_entity.pdbx_description
1 polymer ?
#
loop_
_entity_poly.entity_id
_entity_poly.type
_entity_poly.pdbx_seq_one_letter_code
_entity_poly.pdbx_strand_id
1 'polypeptide(L)'
;MGTSACHGFRQALDRYTRMTPSIRLYGPTDLAPVIRETIAIAKRTRKYHILVIIANGQVMHERETRAAIEAASHFAMCMYISMTRGWATCCMVGVGDGPWDMMEKFDDGLPHQQFDNFQFVEYIRSFKMHRQSPEVGFATDALMDLESRFQVEFFYHG
;
A
#
# COMPACT_ATOMS: atom_id res chain seq x y z
N MET A 1 -13.57 4.71 -21.05
CA MET A 1 -12.20 5.26 -21.13
C MET A 1 -11.22 4.13 -20.83
N GLY A 2 -10.14 4.00 -21.60
CA GLY A 2 -9.34 2.76 -21.72
C GLY A 2 -8.90 2.12 -20.40
N THR A 3 -9.11 0.81 -20.31
CA THR A 3 -8.80 -0.09 -19.19
C THR A 3 -7.36 -0.60 -19.20
N SER A 4 -6.46 0.02 -19.97
CA SER A 4 -5.06 -0.40 -20.08
C SER A 4 -4.21 0.21 -18.98
N ALA A 5 -3.33 -0.60 -18.39
CA ALA A 5 -2.32 -0.12 -17.44
C ALA A 5 -1.40 0.94 -18.07
N CYS A 6 -0.90 1.87 -17.25
CA CYS A 6 0.10 2.83 -17.69
C CYS A 6 1.46 2.14 -17.93
N HIS A 7 2.12 2.51 -19.02
CA HIS A 7 3.49 2.14 -19.38
C HIS A 7 4.48 3.07 -18.67
N GLY A 8 4.82 2.71 -17.43
CA GLY A 8 5.79 3.42 -16.59
C GLY A 8 5.24 4.68 -15.91
N PHE A 9 6.05 5.23 -15.01
CA PHE A 9 5.66 6.36 -14.15
C PHE A 9 5.32 7.63 -14.91
N ARG A 10 6.03 7.91 -16.02
CA ARG A 10 5.77 9.11 -16.83
C ARG A 10 4.34 9.13 -17.34
N GLN A 11 3.85 8.02 -17.88
CA GLN A 11 2.47 7.95 -18.38
C GLN A 11 1.45 8.02 -17.24
N ALA A 12 1.77 7.41 -16.07
CA ALA A 12 0.92 7.51 -14.89
C ALA A 12 0.77 8.98 -14.43
N LEU A 13 1.87 9.73 -14.39
CA LEU A 13 1.87 11.16 -14.05
C LEU A 13 1.13 11.98 -15.09
N ASP A 14 1.39 11.77 -16.38
CA ASP A 14 0.69 12.45 -17.48
C ASP A 14 -0.82 12.17 -17.44
N ARG A 15 -1.23 10.97 -17.01
CA ARG A 15 -2.64 10.61 -16.87
C ARG A 15 -3.26 11.27 -15.65
N TYR A 16 -2.56 11.26 -14.51
CA TYR A 16 -2.96 11.97 -13.30
C TYR A 16 -3.21 13.45 -13.59
N THR A 17 -2.22 14.18 -14.13
CA THR A 17 -2.32 15.62 -14.42
C THR A 17 -3.49 15.96 -15.35
N ARG A 18 -3.78 15.09 -16.33
CA ARG A 18 -4.92 15.30 -17.24
C ARG A 18 -6.28 15.01 -16.61
N MET A 19 -6.35 14.06 -15.67
CA MET A 19 -7.63 13.62 -15.08
C MET A 19 -8.06 14.47 -13.89
N THR A 20 -7.11 14.84 -13.02
CA THR A 20 -7.40 15.55 -11.75
C THR A 20 -8.29 16.79 -11.91
N PRO A 21 -8.11 17.67 -12.91
CA PRO A 21 -8.97 18.86 -13.06
C PRO A 21 -10.44 18.54 -13.34
N SER A 22 -10.73 17.36 -13.90
CA SER A 22 -12.09 16.92 -14.23
C SER A 22 -12.75 16.12 -13.11
N ILE A 23 -11.98 15.70 -12.10
CA ILE A 23 -12.48 14.89 -11.00
C ILE A 23 -13.05 15.82 -9.93
N ARG A 24 -14.28 15.53 -9.51
CA ARG A 24 -14.83 16.11 -8.28
C ARG A 24 -14.36 15.26 -7.11
N LEU A 25 -13.65 15.90 -6.19
CA LEU A 25 -13.19 15.25 -4.96
C LEU A 25 -14.39 15.01 -4.05
N TYR A 26 -14.53 13.76 -3.59
CA TYR A 26 -15.55 13.33 -2.66
C TYR A 26 -14.93 12.47 -1.57
N GLY A 27 -15.57 12.48 -0.40
CA GLY A 27 -15.29 11.55 0.69
C GLY A 27 -16.53 10.71 1.01
N PRO A 28 -16.39 9.75 1.94
CA PRO A 28 -15.22 9.53 2.80
C PRO A 28 -14.12 8.70 2.12
N THR A 29 -12.88 8.79 2.64
CA THR A 29 -11.76 7.97 2.16
C THR A 29 -11.93 6.52 2.62
N ASP A 30 -11.97 5.58 1.66
CA ASP A 30 -12.00 4.12 1.87
C ASP A 30 -10.92 3.46 1.01
N LEU A 31 -9.99 2.74 1.65
CA LEU A 31 -8.90 2.04 0.96
C LEU A 31 -9.30 0.64 0.50
N ALA A 32 -10.41 0.10 1.02
CA ALA A 32 -10.82 -1.27 0.78
C ALA A 32 -11.04 -1.59 -0.72
N PRO A 33 -11.62 -0.71 -1.56
CA PRO A 33 -11.77 -0.97 -2.98
C PRO A 33 -10.44 -1.13 -3.72
N VAL A 34 -9.44 -0.27 -3.44
CA VAL A 34 -8.14 -0.31 -4.13
C VAL A 34 -7.29 -1.50 -3.68
N ILE A 35 -7.37 -1.89 -2.39
CA ILE A 35 -6.71 -3.09 -1.87
C ILE A 35 -7.30 -4.34 -2.52
N ARG A 36 -8.64 -4.45 -2.59
CA ARG A 36 -9.30 -5.60 -3.23
C ARG A 36 -8.98 -5.72 -4.72
N GLU A 37 -8.96 -4.62 -5.46
CA GLU A 37 -8.56 -4.64 -6.87
C GLU A 37 -7.10 -5.10 -7.04
N THR A 38 -6.21 -4.68 -6.14
CA THR A 38 -4.81 -5.13 -6.14
C THR A 38 -4.71 -6.64 -5.91
N ILE A 39 -5.47 -7.20 -4.97
CA ILE A 39 -5.55 -8.66 -4.78
C ILE A 39 -6.01 -9.36 -6.07
N ALA A 40 -7.04 -8.82 -6.74
CA ALA A 40 -7.54 -9.38 -8.00
C ALA A 40 -6.47 -9.35 -9.12
N ILE A 41 -5.72 -8.25 -9.23
CA ILE A 41 -4.60 -8.11 -10.17
C ILE A 41 -3.48 -9.10 -9.83
N ALA A 42 -3.10 -9.21 -8.57
CA ALA A 42 -2.06 -10.13 -8.11
C ALA A 42 -2.43 -11.59 -8.40
N LYS A 43 -3.69 -11.95 -8.15
CA LYS A 43 -4.24 -13.28 -8.47
C LYS A 43 -4.21 -13.57 -9.98
N ARG A 44 -4.61 -12.61 -10.81
CA ARG A 44 -4.63 -12.76 -12.28
C ARG A 44 -3.23 -12.85 -12.88
N THR A 45 -2.31 -12.00 -12.41
CA THR A 45 -0.97 -11.88 -12.98
C THR A 45 0.03 -12.88 -12.40
N ARG A 46 -0.26 -13.44 -11.22
CA ARG A 46 0.60 -14.40 -10.51
C ARG A 46 1.98 -13.83 -10.20
N LYS A 47 2.04 -12.52 -9.94
CA LYS A 47 3.24 -11.76 -9.59
C LYS A 47 3.11 -11.14 -8.19
N TYR A 48 4.24 -10.77 -7.61
CA TYR A 48 4.26 -9.88 -6.46
C TYR A 48 3.93 -8.46 -6.92
N HIS A 49 3.03 -7.78 -6.20
CA HIS A 49 2.65 -6.39 -6.43
C HIS A 49 2.82 -5.58 -5.16
N ILE A 50 3.28 -4.35 -5.31
CA ILE A 50 3.25 -3.34 -4.24
C ILE A 50 2.19 -2.32 -4.64
N LEU A 51 1.16 -2.17 -3.80
CA LEU A 51 0.19 -1.09 -3.91
C LEU A 51 0.74 0.14 -3.19
N VAL A 52 0.96 1.24 -3.92
CA VAL A 52 1.32 2.54 -3.32
C VAL A 52 0.09 3.44 -3.30
N ILE A 53 -0.33 3.83 -2.10
CA ILE A 53 -1.48 4.73 -1.87
C ILE A 53 -0.96 6.08 -1.42
N ILE A 54 -1.29 7.16 -2.14
CA ILE A 54 -0.98 8.53 -1.71
C ILE A 54 -2.28 9.19 -1.27
N ALA A 55 -2.38 9.57 0.00
CA ALA A 55 -3.60 10.12 0.59
C ALA A 55 -3.31 11.27 1.55
N ASN A 56 -4.25 12.23 1.62
CA ASN A 56 -4.05 13.49 2.33
C ASN A 56 -4.71 13.60 3.71
N GLY A 57 -5.21 12.50 4.28
CA GLY A 57 -5.86 12.54 5.59
C GLY A 57 -6.52 11.23 5.99
N GLN A 58 -7.27 11.31 7.09
CA GLN A 58 -7.80 10.18 7.84
C GLN A 58 -8.71 9.26 7.01
N VAL A 59 -8.45 7.95 7.09
CA VAL A 59 -9.36 6.90 6.62
C VAL A 59 -10.58 6.88 7.54
N MET A 60 -11.77 7.08 6.99
CA MET A 60 -13.00 7.18 7.78
C MET A 60 -13.68 5.82 7.97
N HIS A 61 -13.36 4.84 7.12
CA HIS A 61 -13.89 3.48 7.17
C HIS A 61 -12.84 2.49 7.70
N GLU A 62 -12.53 2.61 9.00
CA GLU A 62 -11.52 1.77 9.67
C GLU A 62 -11.81 0.28 9.49
N ARG A 63 -13.06 -0.13 9.73
CA ARG A 63 -13.47 -1.54 9.71
C ARG A 63 -13.30 -2.15 8.32
N GLU A 64 -13.76 -1.47 7.29
CA GLU A 64 -13.69 -1.93 5.91
C GLU A 64 -12.24 -1.96 5.41
N THR A 65 -11.44 -0.96 5.80
CA THR A 65 -10.01 -0.90 5.48
C THR A 65 -9.23 -2.02 6.18
N ARG A 66 -9.43 -2.21 7.49
CA ARG A 66 -8.86 -3.33 8.26
C ARG A 66 -9.18 -4.67 7.62
N ALA A 67 -10.46 -4.91 7.32
CA ALA A 67 -10.88 -6.17 6.70
C ALA A 67 -10.23 -6.40 5.33
N ALA A 68 -9.97 -5.35 4.55
CA ALA A 68 -9.29 -5.46 3.28
C ALA A 68 -7.78 -5.76 3.45
N ILE A 69 -7.12 -5.14 4.43
CA ILE A 69 -5.72 -5.40 4.75
C ILE A 69 -5.55 -6.85 5.24
N GLU A 70 -6.40 -7.30 6.16
CA GLU A 70 -6.44 -8.69 6.66
C GLU A 70 -6.69 -9.68 5.51
N ALA A 71 -7.63 -9.38 4.61
CA ALA A 71 -7.89 -10.21 3.43
C ALA A 71 -6.69 -10.29 2.48
N ALA A 72 -5.94 -9.19 2.29
CA ALA A 72 -4.71 -9.19 1.51
C ALA A 72 -3.64 -10.08 2.16
N SER A 73 -3.52 -10.05 3.49
CA SER A 73 -2.59 -10.87 4.26
C SER A 73 -2.94 -12.36 4.15
N HIS A 74 -4.21 -12.72 4.35
CA HIS A 74 -4.66 -14.10 4.18
C HIS A 74 -4.52 -14.60 2.74
N PHE A 75 -4.80 -13.75 1.74
CA PHE A 75 -4.61 -14.11 0.33
C PHE A 75 -3.16 -14.48 0.03
N ALA A 76 -2.22 -13.65 0.47
CA ALA A 76 -0.81 -13.90 0.27
C ALA A 76 -0.38 -15.22 0.96
N MET A 77 -0.79 -15.46 2.21
CA MET A 77 -0.50 -16.74 2.87
C MET A 77 -1.12 -17.96 2.16
N CYS A 78 -2.34 -17.84 1.66
CA CYS A 78 -2.97 -18.91 0.85
C CYS A 78 -2.17 -19.19 -0.44
N MET A 79 -1.65 -18.14 -1.08
CA MET A 79 -0.81 -18.28 -2.26
C MET A 79 0.52 -18.96 -1.90
N TYR A 80 1.11 -18.65 -0.75
CA TYR A 80 2.28 -19.36 -0.23
C TYR A 80 2.06 -20.86 -0.07
N ILE A 81 1.07 -21.24 0.74
CA ILE A 81 0.81 -22.63 1.12
C ILE A 81 0.49 -23.47 -0.12
N SER A 82 -0.23 -22.89 -1.07
CA SER A 82 -0.52 -23.56 -2.34
C SER A 82 0.69 -23.66 -3.27
N MET A 83 1.87 -23.17 -2.84
CA MET A 83 3.10 -23.03 -3.63
C MET A 83 2.88 -22.22 -4.90
N THR A 84 1.95 -21.26 -4.84
CA THR A 84 1.57 -20.44 -5.96
C THR A 84 2.11 -19.02 -5.87
N ARG A 85 2.42 -18.44 -7.03
CA ARG A 85 2.85 -17.03 -7.11
C ARG A 85 1.62 -16.12 -7.23
N GLY A 86 1.66 -14.98 -6.58
CA GLY A 86 0.63 -13.94 -6.65
C GLY A 86 0.35 -13.37 -5.27
N TRP A 87 0.87 -12.19 -4.97
CA TRP A 87 0.84 -11.62 -3.62
C TRP A 87 0.80 -10.11 -3.71
N ALA A 88 0.28 -9.44 -2.67
CA ALA A 88 0.22 -7.99 -2.62
C ALA A 88 0.58 -7.48 -1.22
N THR A 89 1.43 -6.47 -1.18
CA THR A 89 1.68 -5.63 0.00
C THR A 89 1.20 -4.22 -0.29
N CYS A 90 0.94 -3.46 0.77
CA CYS A 90 0.44 -2.10 0.70
C CYS A 90 1.43 -1.14 1.36
N CYS A 91 1.75 -0.06 0.67
CA CYS A 91 2.49 1.09 1.19
C CYS A 91 1.57 2.31 1.11
N MET A 92 1.25 2.91 2.24
CA MET A 92 0.52 4.16 2.31
C MET A 92 1.45 5.31 2.63
N VAL A 93 1.42 6.32 1.77
CA VAL A 93 2.16 7.58 1.91
C VAL A 93 1.17 8.66 2.31
N GLY A 94 1.27 9.12 3.55
CA GLY A 94 0.51 10.25 4.08
C GLY A 94 1.12 11.58 3.64
N VAL A 95 0.33 12.42 2.98
CA VAL A 95 0.70 13.80 2.63
C VAL A 95 -0.18 14.80 3.37
N GLY A 96 0.36 15.94 3.79
CA GLY A 96 -0.41 16.94 4.55
C GLY A 96 -0.41 16.70 6.06
N ASP A 97 -1.41 17.24 6.76
CA ASP A 97 -1.33 17.53 8.20
C ASP A 97 -1.83 16.40 9.12
N GLY A 98 -2.40 15.33 8.58
CA GLY A 98 -2.97 14.22 9.36
C GLY A 98 -4.38 14.52 9.90
N PRO A 99 -4.83 13.83 10.97
CA PRO A 99 -4.09 12.95 11.86
C PRO A 99 -3.72 11.58 11.24
N TRP A 100 -2.67 10.95 11.77
CA TRP A 100 -2.10 9.70 11.24
C TRP A 100 -2.17 8.50 12.18
N ASP A 101 -2.72 8.66 13.40
CA ASP A 101 -2.73 7.62 14.44
C ASP A 101 -3.34 6.28 13.99
N MET A 102 -4.35 6.33 13.10
CA MET A 102 -4.97 5.11 12.58
C MET A 102 -4.05 4.37 11.61
N MET A 103 -3.27 5.10 10.81
CA MET A 103 -2.35 4.49 9.85
C MET A 103 -1.12 3.93 10.56
N GLU A 104 -0.63 4.62 11.60
CA GLU A 104 0.41 4.09 12.50
C GLU A 104 -0.05 2.77 13.15
N LYS A 105 -1.32 2.68 13.60
CA LYS A 105 -1.88 1.40 14.10
C LYS A 105 -1.99 0.29 13.06
N PHE A 106 -2.13 0.63 11.78
CA PHE A 106 -2.17 -0.38 10.71
C PHE A 106 -0.76 -0.84 10.32
N ASP A 107 0.23 0.03 10.48
CA ASP A 107 1.66 -0.23 10.27
C ASP A 107 2.29 -1.11 11.36
N ASP A 108 1.83 -0.97 12.61
CA ASP A 108 2.24 -1.83 13.74
C ASP A 108 1.70 -3.27 13.65
N GLY A 109 0.93 -3.58 12.61
CA GLY A 109 0.26 -4.86 12.40
C GLY A 109 -1.11 -4.97 13.06
N LEU A 110 -1.94 -5.85 12.51
CA LEU A 110 -3.31 -6.11 12.92
C LEU A 110 -3.43 -7.49 13.58
N PRO A 111 -4.26 -7.67 14.63
CA PRO A 111 -4.34 -8.91 15.40
C PRO A 111 -4.68 -10.19 14.61
N HIS A 112 -5.30 -10.05 13.43
CA HIS A 112 -5.77 -11.17 12.61
C HIS A 112 -5.03 -11.29 11.26
N GLN A 113 -3.97 -10.53 11.05
CA GLN A 113 -3.10 -10.72 9.90
C GLN A 113 -2.30 -12.02 10.03
N GLN A 114 -2.03 -12.67 8.89
CA GLN A 114 -1.15 -13.84 8.81
C GLN A 114 0.32 -13.44 8.74
N PHE A 115 0.58 -12.27 8.17
CA PHE A 115 1.85 -11.57 8.13
C PHE A 115 1.60 -10.08 7.98
N ASP A 116 2.58 -9.29 8.37
CA ASP A 116 2.51 -7.84 8.22
C ASP A 116 2.74 -7.41 6.77
N ASN A 117 1.71 -6.81 6.17
CA ASN A 117 1.62 -6.50 4.76
C ASN A 117 1.29 -5.03 4.47
N PHE A 118 1.36 -4.17 5.49
CA PHE A 118 0.99 -2.76 5.38
C PHE A 118 2.10 -1.89 5.97
N GLN A 119 2.65 -0.99 5.15
CA GLN A 119 3.63 0.02 5.58
C GLN A 119 2.99 1.40 5.52
N PHE A 120 3.16 2.23 6.56
CA PHE A 120 2.81 3.64 6.54
C PHE A 120 4.04 4.55 6.58
N VAL A 121 4.04 5.59 5.73
CA VAL A 121 5.07 6.65 5.75
C VAL A 121 4.42 8.02 5.73
N GLU A 122 4.70 8.84 6.74
CA GLU A 122 4.35 10.25 6.73
C GLU A 122 5.41 11.04 5.94
N TYR A 123 5.04 11.52 4.74
CA TYR A 123 5.96 12.14 3.79
C TYR A 123 6.71 13.35 4.37
N ILE A 124 5.98 14.27 5.02
CA ILE A 124 6.55 15.50 5.59
C ILE A 124 7.53 15.17 6.72
N ARG A 125 7.22 14.19 7.55
CA ARG A 125 8.07 13.75 8.66
C ARG A 125 9.35 13.08 8.16
N SER A 126 9.23 12.16 7.20
CA SER A 126 10.38 11.49 6.56
C SER A 126 11.35 12.50 5.94
N PHE A 127 10.84 13.45 5.15
CA PHE A 127 11.66 14.52 4.56
C PHE A 127 12.38 15.39 5.60
N LYS A 128 11.74 15.66 6.75
CA LYS A 128 12.35 16.44 7.84
C LYS A 128 13.45 15.68 8.57
N MET A 129 13.35 14.36 8.69
CA MET A 129 14.36 13.51 9.31
C MET A 129 15.58 13.34 8.40
N HIS A 130 15.38 13.12 7.10
CA HIS A 130 16.44 12.78 6.15
C HIS A 130 16.98 13.98 5.38
N ARG A 131 17.29 15.10 6.05
CA ARG A 131 17.62 16.39 5.39
C ARG A 131 18.77 16.35 4.39
N GLN A 132 19.74 15.45 4.58
CA GLN A 132 20.91 15.33 3.71
C GLN A 132 20.60 14.58 2.41
N SER A 133 19.59 13.70 2.42
CA SER A 133 19.17 12.93 1.24
C SER A 133 17.69 12.55 1.36
N PRO A 134 16.76 13.52 1.23
CA PRO A 134 15.35 13.30 1.55
C PRO A 134 14.68 12.24 0.68
N GLU A 135 15.03 12.16 -0.60
CA GLU A 135 14.46 11.17 -1.52
C GLU A 135 14.90 9.75 -1.17
N VAL A 136 16.18 9.58 -0.81
CA VAL A 136 16.74 8.28 -0.40
C VAL A 136 16.16 7.86 0.95
N GLY A 137 16.02 8.80 1.87
CA GLY A 137 15.40 8.58 3.17
C GLY A 137 13.94 8.12 3.03
N PHE A 138 13.16 8.85 2.24
CA PHE A 138 11.78 8.49 1.95
C PHE A 138 11.65 7.13 1.27
N ALA A 139 12.51 6.83 0.28
CA ALA A 139 12.51 5.53 -0.37
C ALA A 139 12.85 4.39 0.61
N THR A 140 13.80 4.62 1.52
CA THR A 140 14.17 3.67 2.58
C THR A 140 12.98 3.42 3.51
N ASP A 141 12.38 4.49 4.05
CA ASP A 141 11.24 4.39 4.97
C ASP A 141 10.04 3.67 4.34
N ALA A 142 9.85 3.79 3.02
CA ALA A 142 8.73 3.19 2.30
C ALA A 142 8.94 1.73 1.91
N LEU A 143 10.18 1.28 1.70
CA LEU A 143 10.46 -0.01 1.05
C LEU A 143 11.24 -1.01 1.91
N MET A 144 12.04 -0.53 2.87
CA MET A 144 12.95 -1.40 3.64
C MET A 144 12.20 -2.46 4.47
N ASP A 145 11.07 -2.08 5.04
CA ASP A 145 10.25 -2.95 5.89
C ASP A 145 9.43 -3.97 5.07
N LEU A 146 8.99 -3.57 3.86
CA LEU A 146 8.24 -4.46 2.97
C LEU A 146 9.07 -5.64 2.45
N GLU A 147 10.36 -5.42 2.18
CA GLU A 147 11.26 -6.46 1.68
C GLU A 147 11.78 -7.38 2.79
N SER A 148 12.06 -6.82 3.97
CA SER A 148 12.60 -7.59 5.10
C SER A 148 11.54 -8.46 5.77
N ARG A 149 10.32 -7.95 6.00
CA ARG A 149 9.20 -8.72 6.58
C ARG A 149 8.80 -9.90 5.67
N PHE A 150 8.89 -9.74 4.35
CA PHE A 150 8.71 -10.83 3.39
C PHE A 150 9.74 -11.97 3.57
N GLN A 151 11.02 -11.63 3.73
CA GLN A 151 12.05 -12.67 3.88
C GLN A 151 11.94 -13.40 5.22
N VAL A 152 11.68 -12.68 6.31
CA VAL A 152 11.64 -13.29 7.65
C VAL A 152 10.43 -14.22 7.79
N GLU A 153 9.23 -13.79 7.39
CA GLU A 153 8.05 -14.63 7.65
C GLU A 153 7.94 -15.85 6.71
N PHE A 154 8.40 -15.73 5.46
CA PHE A 154 8.31 -16.84 4.52
C PHE A 154 9.46 -17.85 4.63
N PHE A 155 10.67 -17.45 5.01
CA PHE A 155 11.78 -18.40 5.17
C PHE A 155 11.78 -19.13 6.52
N TYR A 156 11.19 -18.57 7.57
CA TYR A 156 11.17 -19.22 8.89
C TYR A 156 10.00 -20.19 9.10
N HIS A 157 9.05 -20.27 8.17
CA HIS A 157 7.90 -21.19 8.21
C HIS A 157 7.89 -22.19 7.04
N GLY A 158 9.02 -22.33 6.33
CA GLY A 158 9.25 -23.32 5.26
C GLY A 158 10.17 -24.46 5.70
#